data_AF-A0A317X092-F1
#
_entry.id   AF-A0A317X092-F1
#
_cell.length_a   1.000
_cell.length_b   1.000
_cell.length_c   1.000
_cell.angle_alpha   90.00
_cell.angle_beta   90.00
_cell.angle_gamma   90.00
#
_symmetry.space_group_name_H-M   'P 1'
#
loop_
_entity.id
_entity.type
_entity.pdbx_description
1 polymer ?
#
loop_
_entity_poly.entity_id
_entity_poly.type
_entity_poly.pdbx_seq_one_letter_code
_entity_poly.pdbx_strand_id
1 'polypeptide(L)'
;MHRHRNFPRCMTKERPREAEDYVHILACILCGDRFGNPEMPWRHYFRALYQASDLVGVSEIGLWSSHVPLKVPADQDAEWDTMGEDYVILSDLSCWPRDLFLFHELCWRRLVKHIATDDIDCSDLYIVLKRLPSPSKPGPSGYFGSDFERYETPPLRYLLQSERDRPRCAAELQTTLTRNCNPTDGFRRLPLEIIEALGALLSTRDVLNSRLASRAMGLLFHSPTFWKTWFEINGERGFLNYLIKRGRKIDWRLLFHSTCTMRCGRSFELTIRAWESNRWVRDALLCKPRVPFMDFGGRALQHYHNTAWPGIYRRSISIPPDLMIIGVSVLQEIGDDLICIKGLELIRADGSSVLLGSKIAGAQVISEDLPELLDAPTGWFGSSYSYAYPGIQMLLNARGLQGFFISTAITGGVGRLQLIRRGGWSVPVGYNYGEGFTSHALMQLGIRGFGSNQKTREWDRDGYYPPYWT
;
A
#
# COMPACT_ATOMS: atom_id res chain seq x y z
N MET A 1 -40.22 5.70 -51.39
CA MET A 1 -40.62 5.76 -49.96
C MET A 1 -39.55 5.01 -49.15
N HIS A 2 -38.44 5.67 -48.81
CA HIS A 2 -37.34 5.05 -48.06
C HIS A 2 -37.18 5.75 -46.70
N ARG A 3 -37.30 4.95 -45.63
CA ARG A 3 -37.13 5.37 -44.23
C ARG A 3 -35.65 5.61 -43.94
N HIS A 4 -35.31 6.84 -43.56
CA HIS A 4 -34.03 7.18 -42.95
C HIS A 4 -33.93 6.53 -41.56
N ARG A 5 -32.88 5.73 -41.34
CA ARG A 5 -32.40 5.35 -40.01
C ARG A 5 -31.42 6.42 -39.54
N ASN A 6 -31.80 7.13 -38.47
CA ASN A 6 -30.89 7.97 -37.71
C ASN A 6 -29.96 7.05 -36.88
N PHE A 7 -28.66 7.09 -37.17
CA PHE A 7 -27.63 6.56 -36.28
C PHE A 7 -27.22 7.65 -35.29
N PRO A 8 -27.07 7.34 -33.99
CA PRO A 8 -26.53 8.28 -33.02
C PRO A 8 -25.05 8.56 -33.30
N ARG A 9 -24.67 9.84 -33.13
CA ARG A 9 -23.32 10.37 -33.38
C ARG A 9 -22.26 9.54 -32.66
N CYS A 10 -21.27 9.18 -33.46
CA CYS A 10 -20.06 8.43 -33.14
C CYS A 10 -19.35 8.96 -31.88
N MET A 11 -18.77 8.00 -31.14
CA MET A 11 -17.81 8.18 -30.06
C MET A 11 -16.87 9.35 -30.34
N THR A 12 -16.81 10.29 -29.40
CA THR A 12 -15.71 11.24 -29.33
C THR A 12 -14.41 10.45 -29.22
N LYS A 13 -13.55 10.57 -30.25
CA LYS A 13 -12.11 10.28 -30.14
C LYS A 13 -11.65 10.79 -28.78
N GLU A 14 -11.10 9.92 -27.94
CA GLU A 14 -10.49 10.30 -26.68
C GLU A 14 -9.57 11.49 -26.95
N ARG A 15 -9.93 12.67 -26.44
CA ARG A 15 -9.04 13.82 -26.48
C ARG A 15 -7.76 13.41 -25.73
N PRO A 16 -6.57 13.71 -26.25
CA PRO A 16 -5.35 13.66 -25.45
C PRO A 16 -5.62 14.46 -24.17
N ARG A 17 -5.41 13.85 -23.00
CA ARG A 17 -5.49 14.58 -21.73
C ARG A 17 -4.49 15.74 -21.77
N GLU A 18 -4.93 16.92 -21.34
CA GLU A 18 -4.13 18.15 -21.34
C GLU A 18 -2.85 17.95 -20.49
N ALA A 19 -1.78 18.69 -20.78
CA ALA A 19 -0.49 18.65 -20.08
C ALA A 19 -0.60 18.82 -18.54
N GLU A 20 -1.72 19.37 -18.06
CA GLU A 20 -1.99 19.68 -16.67
C GLU A 20 -2.56 18.47 -15.89
N ASP A 21 -3.03 17.42 -16.59
CA ASP A 21 -3.61 16.20 -16.00
C ASP A 21 -2.56 15.16 -15.59
N TYR A 22 -1.27 15.38 -15.89
CA TYR A 22 -0.18 14.42 -15.68
C TYR A 22 0.37 14.42 -14.24
N VAL A 23 -0.54 14.27 -13.28
CA VAL A 23 -0.28 14.25 -11.83
C VAL A 23 0.75 13.19 -11.41
N HIS A 24 0.87 12.08 -12.14
CA HIS A 24 1.86 11.03 -11.89
C HIS A 24 3.31 11.45 -12.17
N ILE A 25 3.53 12.56 -12.87
CA ILE A 25 4.87 13.12 -13.17
C ILE A 25 5.38 13.99 -12.02
N LEU A 26 4.51 14.40 -11.10
CA LEU A 26 4.91 15.28 -9.99
C LEU A 26 5.11 14.52 -8.68
N ALA A 27 4.91 13.19 -8.65
CA ALA A 27 4.96 12.41 -7.42
C ALA A 27 5.63 11.06 -7.59
N CYS A 28 6.30 10.59 -6.54
CA CYS A 28 6.96 9.30 -6.55
C CYS A 28 5.94 8.15 -6.40
N ILE A 29 6.02 7.15 -7.28
CA ILE A 29 5.07 6.03 -7.32
C ILE A 29 5.07 5.17 -6.06
N LEU A 30 6.22 4.99 -5.40
CA LEU A 30 6.34 4.14 -4.21
C LEU A 30 5.76 4.79 -2.95
N CYS A 31 5.85 6.11 -2.92
CA CYS A 31 5.86 6.88 -1.70
C CYS A 31 4.72 7.91 -1.67
N GLY A 32 4.15 8.22 -2.85
CA GLY A 32 3.02 9.12 -3.05
C GLY A 32 3.34 10.61 -2.94
N ASP A 33 4.56 10.99 -2.52
CA ASP A 33 4.91 12.39 -2.27
C ASP A 33 5.42 13.11 -3.50
N ARG A 34 5.23 14.43 -3.48
CA ARG A 34 5.69 15.31 -4.54
C ARG A 34 7.21 15.45 -4.59
N PHE A 35 7.72 15.69 -5.79
CA PHE A 35 9.07 16.20 -5.99
C PHE A 35 9.13 17.70 -5.72
N GLY A 36 10.30 18.16 -5.28
CA GLY A 36 10.51 19.55 -4.93
C GLY A 36 10.01 19.90 -3.53
N ASN A 37 10.93 20.38 -2.68
CA ASN A 37 10.64 21.17 -1.47
C ASN A 37 11.99 21.74 -0.96
N PRO A 38 12.16 23.07 -0.81
CA PRO A 38 13.38 23.68 -0.28
C PRO A 38 13.80 23.15 1.09
N GLU A 39 12.84 22.81 1.95
CA GLU A 39 13.08 22.34 3.33
C GLU A 39 13.45 20.86 3.39
N MET A 40 13.28 20.12 2.29
CA MET A 40 13.46 18.67 2.23
C MET A 40 14.33 18.26 1.03
N PRO A 41 15.67 18.38 1.12
CA PRO A 41 16.59 18.15 0.00
C PRO A 41 16.46 16.78 -0.68
N TRP A 42 16.05 15.75 0.08
CA TRP A 42 15.85 14.41 -0.45
C TRP A 42 14.71 14.33 -1.50
N ARG A 43 13.82 15.33 -1.56
CA ARG A 43 12.74 15.43 -2.57
C ARG A 43 13.20 15.98 -3.91
N HIS A 44 14.43 16.48 -4.01
CA HIS A 44 14.97 17.02 -5.24
C HIS A 44 15.59 15.92 -6.12
N TYR A 45 16.18 14.88 -5.53
CA TYR A 45 16.81 13.83 -6.32
C TYR A 45 15.80 12.77 -6.75
N PHE A 46 15.80 12.42 -8.03
CA PHE A 46 14.88 11.45 -8.59
C PHE A 46 15.53 10.50 -9.60
N ARG A 47 14.87 9.36 -9.83
CA ARG A 47 15.11 8.45 -10.96
C ARG A 47 13.80 8.17 -11.68
N ALA A 48 13.88 7.83 -12.96
CA ALA A 48 12.77 7.41 -13.78
C ALA A 48 12.96 5.96 -14.24
N LEU A 49 11.90 5.15 -14.18
CA LEU A 49 11.80 3.90 -14.91
C LEU A 49 10.83 4.12 -16.08
N TYR A 50 11.27 3.85 -17.31
CA TYR A 50 10.50 4.17 -18.50
C TYR A 50 10.56 3.03 -19.52
N GLN A 51 9.53 2.93 -20.37
CA GLN A 51 9.48 2.01 -21.49
C GLN A 51 9.45 2.79 -22.80
N ALA A 52 10.55 2.78 -23.56
CA ALA A 52 10.66 3.45 -24.86
C ALA A 52 11.09 2.44 -25.94
N SER A 53 10.34 2.38 -27.05
CA SER A 53 10.64 1.50 -28.19
C SER A 53 10.89 0.04 -27.79
N ASP A 54 9.98 -0.51 -26.97
CA ASP A 54 10.02 -1.87 -26.40
C ASP A 54 11.19 -2.18 -25.43
N LEU A 55 12.06 -1.21 -25.15
CA LEU A 55 13.10 -1.32 -24.14
C LEU A 55 12.65 -0.65 -22.85
N VAL A 56 12.85 -1.35 -21.73
CA VAL A 56 12.63 -0.79 -20.40
C VAL A 56 13.97 -0.37 -19.80
N GLY A 57 14.08 0.91 -19.44
CA GLY A 57 15.29 1.51 -18.90
C GLY A 57 15.05 2.21 -17.57
N VAL A 58 16.11 2.30 -16.76
CA VAL A 58 16.18 3.17 -15.58
C VAL A 58 17.09 4.33 -15.92
N SER A 59 16.69 5.55 -15.57
CA SER A 59 17.52 6.73 -15.74
C SER A 59 18.60 6.83 -14.66
N GLU A 60 19.61 7.66 -14.94
CA GLU A 60 20.46 8.19 -13.89
C GLU A 60 19.72 9.15 -12.95
N ILE A 61 20.43 9.60 -11.90
CA ILE A 61 19.90 10.49 -10.87
C ILE A 61 19.74 11.90 -11.46
N GLY A 62 18.49 12.32 -11.60
CA GLY A 62 18.14 13.70 -11.96
C GLY A 62 17.94 14.57 -10.71
N LEU A 63 18.07 15.89 -10.91
CA LEU A 63 17.66 16.90 -9.93
C LEU A 63 16.37 17.56 -10.39
N TRP A 64 15.38 17.57 -9.50
CA TRP A 64 14.07 18.16 -9.75
C TRP A 64 14.16 19.69 -9.76
N SER A 65 13.70 20.28 -10.85
CA SER A 65 13.44 21.72 -10.97
C SER A 65 11.95 21.99 -11.14
N SER A 66 11.49 23.14 -10.66
CA SER A 66 10.11 23.63 -10.88
C SER A 66 9.78 23.91 -12.35
N HIS A 67 10.78 23.93 -13.21
CA HIS A 67 10.65 24.13 -14.65
C HIS A 67 10.86 22.80 -15.38
N VAL A 68 9.92 22.45 -16.26
CA VAL A 68 10.08 21.43 -17.31
C VAL A 68 10.98 22.04 -18.38
N PRO A 69 11.91 21.30 -19.01
CA PRO A 69 12.05 19.84 -19.01
C PRO A 69 12.73 19.21 -17.78
N LEU A 70 12.27 18.01 -17.39
CA LEU A 70 13.00 17.15 -16.46
C LEU A 70 14.20 16.56 -17.18
N LYS A 71 15.39 16.76 -16.64
CA LYS A 71 16.64 16.27 -17.21
C LYS A 71 17.24 15.18 -16.33
N VAL A 72 17.98 14.28 -16.95
CA VAL A 72 18.83 13.27 -16.29
C VAL A 72 20.15 13.19 -17.07
N PRO A 73 21.28 12.85 -16.43
CA PRO A 73 22.55 12.65 -17.15
C PRO A 73 22.40 11.62 -18.27
N ALA A 74 23.06 11.87 -19.41
CA ALA A 74 23.10 10.92 -20.54
C ALA A 74 24.14 9.80 -20.32
N ASP A 75 25.24 10.15 -19.64
CA ASP A 75 26.27 9.22 -19.20
C ASP A 75 25.89 8.55 -17.87
N GLN A 76 26.12 7.24 -17.77
CA GLN A 76 25.83 6.45 -16.57
C GLN A 76 26.81 6.72 -15.43
N ASP A 77 28.02 7.20 -15.74
CA ASP A 77 29.05 7.51 -14.76
C ASP A 77 29.04 8.99 -14.33
N ALA A 78 28.19 9.82 -14.93
CA ALA A 78 28.10 11.25 -14.65
C ALA A 78 27.10 11.56 -13.52
N GLU A 79 27.53 12.39 -12.57
CA GLU A 79 26.62 12.97 -11.58
C GLU A 79 25.90 14.21 -12.17
N TRP A 80 24.74 14.54 -11.61
CA TRP A 80 23.94 15.68 -12.09
C TRP A 80 24.71 17.01 -12.12
N ASP A 81 25.58 17.24 -11.15
CA ASP A 81 26.42 18.45 -11.04
C ASP A 81 27.60 18.47 -12.02
N THR A 82 27.93 17.32 -12.62
CA THR A 82 29.04 17.15 -13.56
C THR A 82 28.59 16.90 -15.00
N MET A 83 27.29 16.69 -15.26
CA MET A 83 26.76 16.34 -16.59
C MET A 83 26.92 17.45 -17.67
N GLY A 84 27.12 18.71 -17.28
CA GLY A 84 27.20 19.82 -18.24
C GLY A 84 25.96 19.91 -19.16
N GLU A 85 26.19 19.92 -20.48
CA GLU A 85 25.12 19.89 -21.51
C GLU A 85 24.74 18.46 -21.96
N ASP A 86 25.40 17.42 -21.44
CA ASP A 86 25.17 16.02 -21.81
C ASP A 86 24.06 15.39 -20.96
N TYR A 87 22.81 15.77 -21.27
CA TYR A 87 21.61 15.29 -20.59
C TYR A 87 20.55 14.75 -21.54
N VAL A 88 19.73 13.83 -21.03
CA VAL A 88 18.49 13.40 -21.65
C VAL A 88 17.33 14.17 -21.04
N ILE A 89 16.49 14.74 -21.89
CA ILE A 89 15.23 15.34 -21.49
C ILE A 89 14.17 14.24 -21.47
N LEU A 90 13.61 13.95 -20.29
CA LEU A 90 12.58 12.92 -20.15
C LEU A 90 11.30 13.24 -20.92
N SER A 91 10.99 14.53 -21.12
CA SER A 91 9.83 14.94 -21.92
C SER A 91 9.98 14.73 -23.42
N ASP A 92 11.21 14.48 -23.89
CA ASP A 92 11.52 14.25 -25.30
C ASP A 92 11.47 12.75 -25.64
N LEU A 93 11.37 11.88 -24.62
CA LEU A 93 11.19 10.45 -24.81
C LEU A 93 9.82 10.18 -25.45
N SER A 94 9.78 9.25 -26.40
CA SER A 94 8.54 8.86 -27.10
C SER A 94 7.45 8.30 -26.18
N CYS A 95 7.85 7.80 -25.01
CA CYS A 95 6.93 7.29 -24.01
C CYS A 95 6.22 8.43 -23.25
N TRP A 96 6.86 9.60 -23.11
CA TRP A 96 6.33 10.70 -22.33
C TRP A 96 4.94 11.13 -22.82
N PRO A 97 4.03 11.50 -21.90
CA PRO A 97 4.06 11.36 -20.43
C PRO A 97 3.56 9.99 -19.92
N ARG A 98 3.36 9.04 -20.83
CA ARG A 98 2.89 7.69 -20.54
C ARG A 98 4.08 6.78 -20.28
N ASP A 99 3.78 5.59 -19.79
CA ASP A 99 4.76 4.51 -19.69
C ASP A 99 6.09 4.87 -18.95
N LEU A 100 5.97 5.73 -17.93
CA LEU A 100 7.06 6.22 -17.10
C LEU A 100 6.63 6.32 -15.63
N PHE A 101 7.52 5.91 -14.72
CA PHE A 101 7.36 6.01 -13.28
C PHE A 101 8.52 6.77 -12.66
N LEU A 102 8.22 7.74 -11.80
CA LEU A 102 9.24 8.50 -11.07
C LEU A 102 9.40 8.01 -9.63
N PHE A 103 10.63 8.10 -9.14
CA PHE A 103 11.01 7.76 -7.77
C PHE A 103 11.82 8.88 -7.16
N HIS A 104 11.63 9.17 -5.88
CA HIS A 104 12.71 9.83 -5.13
C HIS A 104 13.90 8.86 -5.09
N GLU A 105 15.12 9.36 -5.24
CA GLU A 105 16.33 8.53 -5.20
C GLU A 105 16.40 7.74 -3.87
N LEU A 106 16.00 8.36 -2.76
CA LEU A 106 15.91 7.69 -1.46
C LEU A 106 14.91 6.52 -1.46
N CYS A 107 13.78 6.66 -2.15
CA CYS A 107 12.78 5.59 -2.27
C CYS A 107 13.29 4.45 -3.16
N TRP A 108 13.93 4.78 -4.28
CA TRP A 108 14.59 3.83 -5.18
C TRP A 108 15.63 2.98 -4.45
N ARG A 109 16.60 3.61 -3.77
CA ARG A 109 17.64 2.90 -2.99
C ARG A 109 17.08 1.97 -1.93
N ARG A 110 15.91 2.29 -1.38
CA ARG A 110 15.24 1.42 -0.41
C ARG A 110 14.55 0.25 -1.10
N LEU A 111 13.89 0.47 -2.23
CA LEU A 111 13.31 -0.61 -3.02
C LEU A 111 14.38 -1.63 -3.43
N VAL A 112 15.52 -1.18 -3.96
CA VAL A 112 16.64 -2.06 -4.37
C VAL A 112 17.10 -2.96 -3.21
N LYS A 113 17.18 -2.42 -1.99
CA LYS A 113 17.53 -3.22 -0.79
C LYS A 113 16.53 -4.33 -0.47
N HIS A 114 15.27 -4.19 -0.86
CA HIS A 114 14.27 -5.26 -0.66
C HIS A 114 14.42 -6.38 -1.69
N ILE A 115 14.78 -6.05 -2.93
CA ILE A 115 14.86 -7.00 -4.04
C ILE A 115 16.09 -7.91 -3.88
N ALA A 116 17.19 -7.39 -3.32
CA ALA A 116 18.37 -8.17 -2.89
C ALA A 116 18.92 -9.13 -3.97
N THR A 117 18.86 -8.72 -5.23
CA THR A 117 19.55 -9.34 -6.38
C THR A 117 20.31 -8.24 -7.12
N ASP A 118 21.53 -8.55 -7.58
CA ASP A 118 22.36 -7.61 -8.33
C ASP A 118 21.76 -7.31 -9.72
N ASP A 119 20.91 -8.22 -10.24
CA ASP A 119 20.12 -8.01 -11.46
C ASP A 119 18.64 -7.82 -11.11
N ILE A 120 18.15 -6.59 -11.30
CA ILE A 120 16.72 -6.30 -11.34
C ILE A 120 16.30 -6.35 -12.80
N ASP A 121 15.45 -7.33 -13.17
CA ASP A 121 14.79 -7.29 -14.48
C ASP A 121 13.83 -6.08 -14.50
N CYS A 122 14.27 -5.02 -15.20
CA CYS A 122 13.53 -3.77 -15.29
C CYS A 122 12.19 -3.97 -15.99
N SER A 123 12.07 -4.95 -16.88
CA SER A 123 10.82 -5.28 -17.58
C SER A 123 9.79 -5.86 -16.61
N ASP A 124 10.20 -6.81 -15.77
CA ASP A 124 9.35 -7.36 -14.72
C ASP A 124 8.95 -6.29 -13.69
N LEU A 125 9.91 -5.44 -13.27
CA LEU A 125 9.64 -4.33 -12.37
C LEU A 125 8.61 -3.36 -12.95
N TYR A 126 8.75 -3.02 -14.22
CA TYR A 126 7.83 -2.14 -14.91
C TYR A 126 6.40 -2.71 -14.96
N ILE A 127 6.26 -4.01 -15.26
CA ILE A 127 4.97 -4.71 -15.23
C ILE A 127 4.35 -4.71 -13.82
N VAL A 128 5.17 -4.90 -12.79
CA VAL A 128 4.73 -4.85 -11.38
C VAL A 128 4.26 -3.45 -11.00
N LEU A 129 5.00 -2.41 -11.37
CA LEU A 129 4.68 -1.03 -11.01
C LEU A 129 3.40 -0.53 -11.71
N LYS A 130 3.07 -1.05 -12.90
CA LYS A 130 1.76 -0.83 -13.55
C LYS A 130 0.57 -1.25 -12.69
N ARG A 131 0.78 -2.11 -11.68
CA ARG A 131 -0.27 -2.55 -10.74
C ARG A 131 -0.32 -1.71 -9.46
N LEU A 132 0.63 -0.80 -9.25
CA LEU A 132 0.55 0.16 -8.15
C LEU A 132 -0.47 1.26 -8.49
N PRO A 133 -1.24 1.75 -7.51
CA PRO A 133 -2.04 2.94 -7.70
C PRO A 133 -1.18 4.15 -8.00
N SER A 134 -1.69 4.98 -8.90
CA SER A 134 -1.24 6.36 -9.04
C SER A 134 -1.18 7.12 -7.68
N PRO A 135 -0.18 7.96 -7.45
CA PRO A 135 -0.14 8.83 -6.28
C PRO A 135 -1.36 9.75 -6.16
N SER A 136 -1.90 9.90 -4.94
CA SER A 136 -3.00 10.84 -4.66
C SER A 136 -2.51 12.28 -4.48
N LYS A 137 -3.37 13.26 -4.75
CA LYS A 137 -3.21 14.65 -4.27
C LYS A 137 -4.07 14.88 -3.01
N PRO A 138 -3.55 15.54 -1.95
CA PRO A 138 -2.11 15.75 -1.68
C PRO A 138 -1.40 14.42 -1.38
N GLY A 139 -0.07 14.38 -1.57
CA GLY A 139 0.75 13.22 -1.19
C GLY A 139 0.79 13.04 0.34
N PRO A 140 1.31 11.90 0.85
CA PRO A 140 1.35 11.59 2.27
C PRO A 140 1.91 12.71 3.16
N SER A 141 2.86 13.50 2.66
CA SER A 141 3.46 14.63 3.34
C SER A 141 2.49 15.76 3.67
N GLY A 142 1.51 15.98 2.80
CA GLY A 142 0.51 17.03 3.02
C GLY A 142 -0.34 16.80 4.27
N TYR A 143 -0.34 15.57 4.82
CA TYR A 143 -1.13 15.20 5.99
C TYR A 143 -0.37 15.31 7.33
N PHE A 144 0.97 15.33 7.31
CA PHE A 144 1.80 15.32 8.52
C PHE A 144 2.62 16.61 8.73
N GLY A 145 2.44 17.63 7.87
CA GLY A 145 3.15 18.91 7.94
C GLY A 145 4.46 18.92 7.14
N SER A 146 5.21 20.02 7.17
CA SER A 146 6.53 20.13 6.53
C SER A 146 7.67 19.57 7.39
N ASP A 147 7.51 19.46 8.71
CA ASP A 147 8.59 19.10 9.65
C ASP A 147 8.84 17.59 9.83
N PHE A 148 8.09 16.70 9.17
CA PHE A 148 8.28 15.27 9.38
C PHE A 148 9.48 14.72 8.60
N GLU A 149 10.33 13.98 9.29
CA GLU A 149 11.40 13.22 8.65
C GLU A 149 10.81 11.96 8.00
N ARG A 150 10.93 11.85 6.66
CA ARG A 150 10.52 10.62 5.99
C ARG A 150 11.42 9.49 6.45
N TYR A 151 10.80 8.37 6.79
CA TYR A 151 11.48 7.20 7.34
C TYR A 151 12.03 7.44 8.75
N GLU A 152 11.28 8.17 9.56
CA GLU A 152 11.51 8.33 10.98
C GLU A 152 11.99 7.01 11.61
N THR A 153 13.01 7.11 12.46
CA THR A 153 13.55 5.97 13.20
C THR A 153 13.29 6.15 14.69
N PRO A 154 12.09 5.81 15.18
CA PRO A 154 11.73 5.98 16.58
C PRO A 154 12.82 5.41 17.49
N PRO A 155 13.31 6.19 18.47
CA PRO A 155 14.19 5.68 19.49
C PRO A 155 13.65 4.40 20.14
N LEU A 156 14.52 3.43 20.39
CA LEU A 156 14.14 2.13 20.97
C LEU A 156 13.28 2.26 22.23
N ARG A 157 13.55 3.28 23.06
CA ARG A 157 12.76 3.57 24.28
C ARG A 157 11.27 3.82 24.01
N TYR A 158 10.90 4.42 22.86
CA TYR A 158 9.52 4.66 22.50
C TYR A 158 8.83 3.39 21.99
N LEU A 159 9.59 2.46 21.41
CA LEU A 159 9.10 1.15 20.99
C LEU A 159 8.93 0.18 22.17
N LEU A 160 9.69 0.37 23.25
CA LEU A 160 9.70 -0.48 24.45
C LEU A 160 8.84 0.03 25.61
N GLN A 161 7.89 0.94 25.36
CA GLN A 161 7.03 1.53 26.42
C GLN A 161 6.05 0.56 27.09
N SER A 162 6.07 -0.73 26.75
CA SER A 162 5.24 -1.73 27.41
C SER A 162 5.95 -2.22 28.66
N GLU A 163 5.29 -2.14 29.83
CA GLU A 163 5.72 -2.73 31.11
C GLU A 163 5.67 -4.28 31.12
N ARG A 164 5.75 -4.92 29.95
CA ARG A 164 5.70 -6.38 29.88
C ARG A 164 7.01 -6.93 30.40
N ASP A 165 6.91 -7.83 31.37
CA ASP A 165 8.04 -8.61 31.83
C ASP A 165 8.72 -9.32 30.67
N ARG A 166 10.05 -9.38 30.75
CA ARG A 166 10.85 -10.15 29.79
C ARG A 166 10.35 -11.60 29.80
N PRO A 167 9.88 -12.14 28.67
CA PRO A 167 9.45 -13.53 28.63
C PRO A 167 10.67 -14.43 28.77
N ARG A 168 10.96 -14.89 29.99
CA ARG A 168 12.06 -15.82 30.26
C ARG A 168 11.60 -17.25 29.99
N CYS A 169 12.43 -18.04 29.31
CA CYS A 169 12.31 -19.49 29.43
C CYS A 169 12.81 -19.87 30.82
N ALA A 170 11.98 -20.51 31.64
CA ALA A 170 12.49 -21.13 32.85
C ALA A 170 13.46 -22.25 32.45
N ALA A 171 14.60 -22.37 33.12
CA ALA A 171 15.63 -23.36 32.78
C ALA A 171 15.07 -24.80 32.84
N GLU A 172 14.09 -25.05 33.72
CA GLU A 172 13.40 -26.34 33.79
C GLU A 172 12.59 -26.63 32.52
N LEU A 173 12.02 -25.60 31.89
CA LEU A 173 11.20 -25.72 30.67
C LEU A 173 12.08 -26.07 29.46
N GLN A 174 13.25 -25.43 29.34
CA GLN A 174 14.25 -25.76 28.31
C GLN A 174 14.72 -27.22 28.45
N THR A 175 14.98 -27.64 29.69
CA THR A 175 15.43 -29.00 30.01
C THR A 175 14.32 -30.02 29.70
N THR A 176 13.07 -29.69 30.03
CA THR A 176 11.90 -30.54 29.77
C THR A 176 11.64 -30.71 28.28
N LEU A 177 11.73 -29.62 27.50
CA LEU A 177 11.61 -29.67 26.03
C LEU A 177 12.69 -30.56 25.41
N THR A 178 13.89 -30.57 26.00
CA THR A 178 15.03 -31.37 25.54
C THR A 178 14.91 -32.85 25.91
N ARG A 179 14.21 -33.16 27.01
CA ARG A 179 14.15 -34.50 27.65
C ARG A 179 12.87 -35.30 27.35
N ASN A 180 11.70 -34.65 27.26
CA ASN A 180 10.41 -35.32 27.02
C ASN A 180 10.10 -35.37 25.51
N CYS A 181 10.66 -36.37 24.82
CA CYS A 181 10.76 -36.35 23.36
C CYS A 181 10.00 -37.52 22.73
N ASN A 182 9.33 -37.25 21.62
CA ASN A 182 8.81 -38.29 20.75
C ASN A 182 9.95 -38.76 19.82
N PRO A 183 10.40 -40.02 19.87
CA PRO A 183 11.50 -40.52 19.04
C PRO A 183 11.21 -40.51 17.54
N THR A 184 9.94 -40.38 17.14
CA THR A 184 9.53 -40.30 15.72
C THR A 184 9.42 -38.86 15.20
N ASP A 185 9.73 -37.84 16.01
CA ASP A 185 9.67 -36.43 15.60
C ASP A 185 10.82 -36.09 14.63
N GLY A 186 10.48 -35.94 13.34
CA GLY A 186 11.44 -35.62 12.27
C GLY A 186 12.15 -34.28 12.46
N PHE A 187 11.50 -33.27 13.05
CA PHE A 187 12.12 -31.96 13.26
C PHE A 187 13.26 -32.01 14.28
N ARG A 188 13.24 -32.97 15.20
CA ARG A 188 14.32 -33.15 16.19
C ARG A 188 15.65 -33.58 15.55
N ARG A 189 15.60 -34.19 14.37
CA ARG A 189 16.82 -34.63 13.65
C ARG A 189 17.53 -33.48 12.94
N LEU A 190 16.90 -32.31 12.88
CA LEU A 190 17.45 -31.13 12.22
C LEU A 190 18.28 -30.30 13.23
N PRO A 191 19.42 -29.72 12.80
CA PRO A 191 20.11 -28.70 13.57
C PRO A 191 19.20 -27.50 13.88
N LEU A 192 19.46 -26.81 14.98
CA LEU A 192 18.65 -25.66 15.41
C LEU A 192 18.61 -24.58 14.33
N GLU A 193 19.72 -24.35 13.64
CA GLU A 193 19.85 -23.37 12.56
C GLU A 193 18.89 -23.65 11.41
N ILE A 194 18.65 -24.94 11.09
CA ILE A 194 17.68 -25.35 10.07
C ILE A 194 16.26 -25.14 10.56
N ILE A 195 15.98 -25.47 11.82
CA ILE A 195 14.67 -25.22 12.43
C ILE A 195 14.37 -23.70 12.46
N GLU A 196 15.36 -22.87 12.78
CA GLU A 196 15.29 -21.41 12.74
C GLU A 196 15.03 -20.89 11.34
N ALA A 197 15.74 -21.40 10.33
CA ALA A 197 15.53 -21.03 8.94
C ALA A 197 14.12 -21.42 8.45
N LEU A 198 13.65 -22.62 8.78
CA LEU A 198 12.27 -23.05 8.48
C LEU A 198 11.24 -22.18 9.19
N GLY A 199 11.48 -21.87 10.47
CA GLY A 199 10.62 -20.98 11.25
C GLY A 199 10.51 -19.58 10.65
N ALA A 200 11.61 -19.03 10.14
CA ALA A 200 11.66 -17.70 9.52
C ALA A 200 10.84 -17.61 8.21
N LEU A 201 10.52 -18.75 7.58
CA LEU A 201 9.68 -18.82 6.37
C LEU A 201 8.18 -18.92 6.66
N LEU A 202 7.79 -19.18 7.91
CA LEU A 202 6.40 -19.37 8.31
C LEU A 202 5.75 -18.04 8.74
N SER A 203 4.43 -17.95 8.73
CA SER A 203 3.76 -16.81 9.38
C SER A 203 3.91 -16.89 10.89
N THR A 204 3.85 -15.76 11.61
CA THR A 204 3.83 -15.79 13.10
C THR A 204 2.78 -16.76 13.63
N ARG A 205 1.58 -16.82 13.01
CA ARG A 205 0.52 -17.75 13.43
C ARG A 205 0.96 -19.20 13.31
N ASP A 206 1.60 -19.57 12.20
CA ASP A 206 1.99 -20.95 11.94
C ASP A 206 3.18 -21.36 12.79
N VAL A 207 4.15 -20.46 13.02
CA VAL A 207 5.22 -20.68 14.00
C VAL A 207 4.63 -20.90 15.39
N LEU A 208 3.69 -20.05 15.81
CA LEU A 208 3.06 -20.18 17.13
C LEU A 208 2.31 -21.52 17.29
N ASN A 209 1.69 -22.01 16.22
CA ASN A 209 0.95 -23.28 16.19
C ASN A 209 1.85 -24.51 16.00
N SER A 210 3.04 -24.36 15.43
CA SER A 210 3.96 -25.48 15.17
C SER A 210 4.35 -26.25 16.45
N ARG A 211 4.34 -25.58 17.61
CA ARG A 211 4.55 -26.20 18.93
C ARG A 211 3.51 -27.25 19.30
N LEU A 212 2.32 -27.17 18.71
CA LEU A 212 1.24 -28.14 18.91
C LEU A 212 1.51 -29.43 18.13
N ALA A 213 2.29 -29.34 17.05
CA ALA A 213 2.65 -30.47 16.19
C ALA A 213 3.99 -31.11 16.60
N SER A 214 4.97 -30.32 17.05
CA SER A 214 6.31 -30.80 17.43
C SER A 214 6.88 -30.02 18.61
N ARG A 215 7.46 -30.73 19.58
CA ARG A 215 8.19 -30.10 20.69
C ARG A 215 9.51 -29.48 20.24
N ALA A 216 10.15 -30.00 19.20
CA ALA A 216 11.38 -29.43 18.64
C ALA A 216 11.15 -28.00 18.13
N MET A 217 9.97 -27.73 17.55
CA MET A 217 9.57 -26.38 17.14
C MET A 217 9.38 -25.41 18.31
N GLY A 218 9.17 -25.92 19.53
CA GLY A 218 9.10 -25.12 20.76
C GLY A 218 10.40 -24.35 21.06
N LEU A 219 11.54 -24.79 20.53
CA LEU A 219 12.83 -24.13 20.73
C LEU A 219 12.88 -22.73 20.09
N LEU A 220 12.17 -22.51 18.98
CA LEU A 220 12.13 -21.23 18.27
C LEU A 220 11.70 -20.07 19.16
N PHE A 221 10.76 -20.32 20.08
CA PHE A 221 10.20 -19.31 20.97
C PHE A 221 11.24 -18.68 21.89
N HIS A 222 12.34 -19.38 22.12
CA HIS A 222 13.40 -18.95 23.02
C HIS A 222 14.67 -18.55 22.28
N SER A 223 14.73 -18.72 20.96
CA SER A 223 15.89 -18.34 20.14
C SER A 223 15.88 -16.83 19.83
N PRO A 224 16.86 -16.06 20.33
CA PRO A 224 17.00 -14.66 19.94
C PRO A 224 17.34 -14.49 18.45
N THR A 225 18.06 -15.47 17.87
CA THR A 225 18.43 -15.50 16.45
C THR A 225 17.18 -15.59 15.58
N PHE A 226 16.27 -16.49 15.92
CA PHE A 226 14.97 -16.59 15.26
C PHE A 226 14.17 -15.29 15.39
N TRP A 227 13.99 -14.75 16.59
CA TRP A 227 13.19 -13.51 16.75
C TRP A 227 13.81 -12.30 16.03
N LYS A 228 15.13 -12.29 15.82
CA LYS A 228 15.82 -11.27 15.04
C LYS A 228 15.42 -11.30 13.56
N THR A 229 15.11 -12.46 12.99
CA THR A 229 14.75 -12.59 11.56
C THR A 229 13.49 -11.79 11.23
N TRP A 230 12.56 -11.63 12.17
CA TRP A 230 11.40 -10.77 11.97
C TRP A 230 11.74 -9.30 11.71
N PHE A 231 12.93 -8.84 12.11
CA PHE A 231 13.39 -7.46 11.91
C PHE A 231 14.32 -7.31 10.71
N GLU A 232 14.62 -8.40 9.99
CA GLU A 232 15.26 -8.30 8.68
C GLU A 232 14.40 -7.46 7.75
N ILE A 233 15.00 -6.84 6.72
CA ILE A 233 14.31 -5.87 5.85
C ILE A 233 13.00 -6.41 5.25
N ASN A 234 12.90 -7.74 5.17
CA ASN A 234 11.85 -8.50 4.53
C ASN A 234 11.01 -9.32 5.53
N GLY A 235 11.29 -9.25 6.84
CA GLY A 235 10.51 -9.90 7.89
C GLY A 235 9.32 -9.05 8.37
N GLU A 236 8.46 -9.60 9.24
CA GLU A 236 7.21 -8.93 9.69
C GLU A 236 7.40 -7.57 10.41
N ARG A 237 8.62 -7.23 10.81
CA ARG A 237 9.01 -5.94 11.42
C ARG A 237 10.15 -5.29 10.64
N GLY A 238 10.28 -5.57 9.35
CA GLY A 238 11.40 -5.08 8.54
C GLY A 238 11.49 -3.55 8.44
N PHE A 239 10.41 -2.82 8.70
CA PHE A 239 10.43 -1.36 8.86
C PHE A 239 11.29 -0.90 10.06
N LEU A 240 11.63 -1.80 10.99
CA LEU A 240 12.55 -1.60 12.10
C LEU A 240 13.97 -2.15 11.84
N ASN A 241 14.30 -2.50 10.59
CA ASN A 241 15.61 -3.08 10.24
C ASN A 241 16.82 -2.21 10.63
N TYR A 242 16.64 -0.88 10.78
CA TYR A 242 17.68 0.01 11.29
C TYR A 242 18.20 -0.39 12.69
N LEU A 243 17.39 -1.08 13.49
CA LEU A 243 17.79 -1.57 14.81
C LEU A 243 18.80 -2.72 14.73
N ILE A 244 18.73 -3.56 13.69
CA ILE A 244 19.73 -4.62 13.45
C ILE A 244 21.09 -3.98 13.16
N LYS A 245 21.12 -2.94 12.33
CA LYS A 245 22.36 -2.27 11.88
C LYS A 245 23.09 -1.54 13.01
N ARG A 246 22.37 -1.10 14.05
CA ARG A 246 22.95 -0.38 15.19
C ARG A 246 23.63 -1.30 16.21
N GLY A 247 23.63 -2.63 16.03
CA GLY A 247 24.43 -3.57 16.82
C GLY A 247 24.13 -3.63 18.33
N ARG A 248 22.98 -3.12 18.78
CA ARG A 248 22.63 -3.07 20.21
C ARG A 248 22.17 -4.46 20.69
N LYS A 249 22.45 -4.78 21.96
CA LYS A 249 21.87 -5.96 22.64
C LYS A 249 20.37 -5.74 22.84
N ILE A 250 19.58 -6.23 21.90
CA ILE A 250 18.11 -6.09 21.87
C ILE A 250 17.48 -7.44 22.20
N ASP A 251 16.49 -7.43 23.09
CA ASP A 251 15.57 -8.55 23.26
C ASP A 251 14.54 -8.50 22.13
N TRP A 252 14.82 -9.24 21.04
CA TRP A 252 14.01 -9.23 19.82
C TRP A 252 12.59 -9.74 20.05
N ARG A 253 12.40 -10.68 20.98
CA ARG A 253 11.09 -11.21 21.33
C ARG A 253 10.26 -10.17 22.08
N LEU A 254 10.84 -9.52 23.08
CA LEU A 254 10.17 -8.44 23.80
C LEU A 254 9.80 -7.31 22.83
N LEU A 255 10.74 -6.90 21.96
CA LEU A 255 10.49 -5.86 20.96
C LEU A 255 9.36 -6.25 20.00
N PHE A 256 9.31 -7.51 19.55
CA PHE A 256 8.22 -7.99 18.71
C PHE A 256 6.87 -7.84 19.40
N HIS A 257 6.78 -8.25 20.67
CA HIS A 257 5.56 -8.12 21.46
C HIS A 257 5.17 -6.66 21.73
N SER A 258 6.14 -5.79 22.03
CA SER A 258 5.88 -4.37 22.28
C SER A 258 5.45 -3.63 21.01
N THR A 259 5.89 -4.09 19.83
CA THR A 259 5.50 -3.50 18.53
C THR A 259 4.20 -4.06 17.96
N CYS A 260 3.57 -5.07 18.58
CA CYS A 260 2.19 -5.45 18.24
C CYS A 260 1.21 -4.28 18.44
N THR A 261 1.49 -3.42 19.42
CA THR A 261 0.74 -2.18 19.65
C THR A 261 1.71 -1.00 19.68
N MET A 262 1.83 -0.29 18.56
CA MET A 262 2.78 0.81 18.36
C MET A 262 2.43 2.02 19.22
N ARG A 263 3.37 2.49 20.05
CA ARG A 263 3.19 3.65 20.94
C ARG A 263 4.08 4.85 20.58
N CYS A 264 4.66 4.85 19.37
CA CYS A 264 5.47 5.95 18.86
C CYS A 264 4.60 7.02 18.15
N GLY A 265 5.23 8.06 17.61
CA GLY A 265 4.55 9.07 16.81
C GLY A 265 3.82 8.47 15.60
N ARG A 266 2.66 9.04 15.27
CA ARG A 266 1.82 8.60 14.13
C ARG A 266 2.50 8.84 12.77
N SER A 267 3.44 9.78 12.68
CA SER A 267 4.31 10.01 11.52
C SER A 267 5.06 8.74 11.09
N PHE A 268 5.37 7.85 12.03
CA PHE A 268 6.03 6.57 11.74
C PHE A 268 5.20 5.63 10.82
N GLU A 269 3.88 5.86 10.73
CA GLU A 269 3.02 5.19 9.76
C GLU A 269 3.53 5.35 8.32
N LEU A 270 4.14 6.49 7.97
CA LEU A 270 4.72 6.72 6.65
C LEU A 270 5.90 5.79 6.36
N THR A 271 6.72 5.52 7.39
CA THR A 271 7.82 4.56 7.30
C THR A 271 7.30 3.15 7.04
N ILE A 272 6.24 2.76 7.76
CA ILE A 272 5.58 1.46 7.61
C ILE A 272 4.99 1.35 6.19
N ARG A 273 4.26 2.35 5.71
CA ARG A 273 3.67 2.34 4.36
C ARG A 273 4.70 2.21 3.25
N ALA A 274 5.78 2.99 3.34
CA ALA A 274 6.85 2.89 2.34
C ALA A 274 7.54 1.52 2.37
N TRP A 275 7.66 0.91 3.56
CA TRP A 275 8.14 -0.46 3.70
C TRP A 275 7.16 -1.48 3.11
N GLU A 276 5.86 -1.34 3.36
CA GLU A 276 4.81 -2.20 2.79
C GLU A 276 4.83 -2.17 1.26
N SER A 277 4.90 -0.98 0.65
CA SER A 277 5.00 -0.82 -0.80
C SER A 277 6.22 -1.54 -1.37
N ASN A 278 7.40 -1.31 -0.79
CA ASN A 278 8.63 -1.95 -1.26
C ASN A 278 8.58 -3.47 -1.09
N ARG A 279 8.05 -3.95 0.03
CA ARG A 279 7.86 -5.38 0.30
C ARG A 279 6.91 -6.01 -0.71
N TRP A 280 5.81 -5.35 -1.02
CA TRP A 280 4.85 -5.81 -2.01
C TRP A 280 5.47 -5.88 -3.41
N VAL A 281 6.22 -4.86 -3.84
CA VAL A 281 6.90 -4.87 -5.15
C VAL A 281 7.87 -6.05 -5.25
N ARG A 282 8.67 -6.28 -4.20
CA ARG A 282 9.56 -7.46 -4.14
C ARG A 282 8.78 -8.76 -4.27
N ASP A 283 7.73 -8.94 -3.46
CA ASP A 283 6.97 -10.18 -3.48
C ASP A 283 6.27 -10.37 -4.84
N ALA A 284 5.89 -9.27 -5.51
CA ALA A 284 5.31 -9.29 -6.86
C ALA A 284 6.29 -9.77 -7.92
N LEU A 285 7.55 -9.32 -7.82
CA LEU A 285 8.64 -9.76 -8.68
C LEU A 285 8.95 -11.25 -8.49
N LEU A 286 8.96 -11.73 -7.24
CA LEU A 286 9.18 -13.15 -6.93
C LEU A 286 8.02 -14.03 -7.38
N CYS A 287 6.79 -13.52 -7.29
CA CYS A 287 5.60 -14.17 -7.79
C CYS A 287 5.44 -13.94 -9.30
N LYS A 288 6.12 -14.75 -10.11
CA LYS A 288 5.94 -14.76 -11.57
C LYS A 288 4.45 -14.73 -11.96
N PRO A 289 4.07 -14.07 -13.09
CA PRO A 289 2.70 -13.66 -13.45
C PRO A 289 1.62 -14.77 -13.58
N ARG A 290 1.94 -16.02 -13.26
CA ARG A 290 1.04 -17.18 -13.33
C ARG A 290 0.18 -17.39 -12.08
N VAL A 291 0.56 -16.79 -10.94
CA VAL A 291 -0.23 -16.81 -9.71
C VAL A 291 -1.01 -15.49 -9.63
N PRO A 292 -2.31 -15.48 -9.26
CA PRO A 292 -3.02 -14.24 -8.91
C PRO A 292 -2.28 -13.56 -7.76
N PHE A 293 -1.37 -12.65 -8.13
CA PHE A 293 -0.61 -11.89 -7.17
C PHE A 293 -1.51 -10.77 -6.66
N MET A 294 -1.50 -10.52 -5.35
CA MET A 294 -2.39 -9.55 -4.72
C MET A 294 -2.33 -8.21 -5.45
N ASP A 295 -3.42 -7.82 -6.13
CA ASP A 295 -3.54 -6.46 -6.64
C ASP A 295 -3.43 -5.50 -5.45
N PHE A 296 -2.60 -4.44 -5.60
CA PHE A 296 -2.20 -3.57 -4.51
C PHE A 296 -3.44 -2.92 -3.86
N GLY A 297 -3.83 -3.43 -2.68
CA GLY A 297 -5.03 -2.98 -1.96
C GLY A 297 -4.78 -1.83 -0.96
N GLY A 298 -3.72 -1.03 -1.13
CA GLY A 298 -3.35 0.00 -0.15
C GLY A 298 -3.09 -0.59 1.25
N ARG A 299 -3.76 -0.08 2.30
CA ARG A 299 -3.68 -0.58 3.71
C ARG A 299 -4.07 -2.06 3.89
N ALA A 300 -4.41 -2.78 2.81
CA ALA A 300 -4.47 -4.23 2.74
C ALA A 300 -3.14 -4.93 3.07
N LEU A 301 -2.00 -4.24 2.96
CA LEU A 301 -0.66 -4.81 3.21
C LEU A 301 -0.30 -4.98 4.69
N GLN A 302 -1.17 -4.54 5.61
CA GLN A 302 -0.95 -4.67 7.05
C GLN A 302 -0.77 -6.13 7.50
N HIS A 303 -1.24 -7.10 6.71
CA HIS A 303 -1.00 -8.52 6.99
C HIS A 303 0.49 -8.90 6.98
N TYR A 304 1.36 -8.13 6.32
CA TYR A 304 2.80 -8.33 6.35
C TYR A 304 3.40 -8.10 7.73
N HIS A 305 2.80 -7.23 8.55
CA HIS A 305 3.41 -6.84 9.82
C HIS A 305 2.50 -6.97 11.04
N ASN A 306 1.17 -7.04 10.88
CA ASN A 306 0.24 -7.30 11.98
C ASN A 306 0.39 -6.37 13.21
N THR A 307 0.92 -5.16 13.03
CA THR A 307 0.99 -4.14 14.09
C THR A 307 -0.28 -3.31 14.10
N ALA A 308 -0.69 -2.82 15.27
CA ALA A 308 -1.82 -1.93 15.43
C ALA A 308 -1.43 -0.71 16.26
N TRP A 309 -2.23 0.35 16.19
CA TRP A 309 -2.11 1.48 17.11
C TRP A 309 -3.10 1.33 18.28
N PRO A 310 -2.82 1.89 19.47
CA PRO A 310 -3.76 1.93 20.58
C PRO A 310 -5.13 2.45 20.15
N GLY A 311 -6.20 1.82 20.64
CA GLY A 311 -7.58 2.20 20.32
C GLY A 311 -8.06 1.78 18.92
N ILE A 312 -7.24 1.10 18.12
CA ILE A 312 -7.64 0.59 16.80
C ILE A 312 -8.11 -0.86 16.90
N TYR A 313 -9.35 -1.09 16.48
CA TYR A 313 -9.89 -2.42 16.26
C TYR A 313 -9.69 -2.84 14.79
N ARG A 314 -9.23 -4.08 14.58
CA ARG A 314 -8.99 -4.64 13.25
C ARG A 314 -10.07 -5.66 12.90
N ARG A 315 -10.70 -5.48 11.74
CA ARG A 315 -11.53 -6.49 11.11
C ARG A 315 -11.00 -6.77 9.70
N SER A 316 -10.92 -8.04 9.35
CA SER A 316 -10.54 -8.47 8.00
C SER A 316 -11.65 -9.27 7.36
N ILE A 317 -11.84 -9.04 6.07
CA ILE A 317 -12.84 -9.70 5.23
C ILE A 317 -12.18 -10.17 3.93
N SER A 318 -12.69 -11.28 3.39
CA SER A 318 -12.43 -11.69 2.02
C SER A 318 -13.42 -10.99 1.11
N ILE A 319 -12.92 -10.34 0.06
CA ILE A 319 -13.82 -9.67 -0.88
C ILE A 319 -14.58 -10.74 -1.69
N PRO A 320 -15.92 -10.65 -1.81
CA PRO A 320 -16.70 -11.59 -2.59
C PRO A 320 -16.29 -11.60 -4.08
N PRO A 321 -16.26 -12.76 -4.74
CA PRO A 321 -15.86 -12.88 -6.15
C PRO A 321 -16.85 -12.22 -7.13
N ASP A 322 -18.10 -12.06 -6.70
CA ASP A 322 -19.24 -11.46 -7.41
C ASP A 322 -19.60 -10.07 -6.84
N LEU A 323 -18.62 -9.39 -6.23
CA LEU A 323 -18.77 -8.02 -5.76
C LEU A 323 -19.13 -7.08 -6.92
N MET A 324 -20.20 -6.31 -6.76
CA MET A 324 -20.67 -5.35 -7.75
C MET A 324 -20.57 -3.90 -7.27
N ILE A 325 -20.93 -3.64 -6.01
CA ILE A 325 -20.99 -2.28 -5.46
C ILE A 325 -20.31 -2.26 -4.09
N ILE A 326 -19.60 -1.18 -3.80
CA ILE A 326 -19.11 -0.85 -2.46
C ILE A 326 -19.85 0.37 -1.97
N GLY A 327 -20.65 0.19 -0.92
CA GLY A 327 -21.29 1.27 -0.19
C GLY A 327 -20.36 1.83 0.88
N VAL A 328 -20.17 3.14 0.93
CA VAL A 328 -19.32 3.84 1.89
C VAL A 328 -20.18 4.77 2.74
N SER A 329 -20.28 4.49 4.04
CA SER A 329 -21.03 5.32 4.98
C SER A 329 -20.14 6.40 5.57
N VAL A 330 -20.50 7.67 5.36
CA VAL A 330 -19.71 8.84 5.76
C VAL A 330 -20.54 9.84 6.53
N LEU A 331 -20.02 10.32 7.65
CA LEU A 331 -20.65 11.36 8.47
C LEU A 331 -19.61 12.39 8.91
N GLN A 332 -19.99 13.66 8.83
CA GLN A 332 -19.38 14.74 9.59
C GLN A 332 -20.28 15.02 10.80
N GLU A 333 -19.72 14.85 12.01
CA GLU A 333 -20.45 15.11 13.24
C GLU A 333 -20.60 16.63 13.49
N ILE A 334 -21.72 17.04 14.08
CA ILE A 334 -22.01 18.47 14.32
C ILE A 334 -21.01 19.01 15.35
N GLY A 335 -20.28 20.07 14.98
CA GLY A 335 -19.23 20.67 15.81
C GLY A 335 -17.85 20.01 15.67
N ASP A 336 -17.74 19.00 14.80
CA ASP A 336 -16.48 18.38 14.43
C ASP A 336 -16.12 18.75 12.98
N ASP A 337 -14.89 19.18 12.76
CA ASP A 337 -14.38 19.40 11.40
C ASP A 337 -14.14 18.06 10.68
N LEU A 338 -14.18 16.93 11.38
CA LEU A 338 -13.78 15.62 10.85
C LEU A 338 -14.88 14.85 10.14
N ILE A 339 -14.60 14.57 8.87
CA ILE A 339 -15.34 13.59 8.09
C ILE A 339 -14.83 12.20 8.44
N CYS A 340 -15.74 11.35 8.95
CA CYS A 340 -15.42 9.99 9.37
C CYS A 340 -16.15 8.97 8.49
N ILE A 341 -15.38 8.02 7.93
CA ILE A 341 -15.98 6.82 7.33
C ILE A 341 -16.40 5.89 8.47
N LYS A 342 -17.70 5.62 8.59
CA LYS A 342 -18.30 4.79 9.65
C LYS A 342 -18.44 3.33 9.22
N GLY A 343 -18.58 3.06 7.92
CA GLY A 343 -18.75 1.70 7.43
C GLY A 343 -18.51 1.50 5.94
N LEU A 344 -18.29 0.24 5.58
CA LEU A 344 -18.14 -0.27 4.22
C LEU A 344 -19.06 -1.46 4.02
N GLU A 345 -19.92 -1.38 3.02
CA GLU A 345 -20.83 -2.44 2.62
C GLU A 345 -20.39 -3.03 1.28
N LEU A 346 -20.04 -4.32 1.26
CA LEU A 346 -19.69 -5.06 0.06
C LEU A 346 -20.95 -5.72 -0.49
N ILE A 347 -21.52 -5.19 -1.58
CA ILE A 347 -22.78 -5.64 -2.16
C ILE A 347 -22.51 -6.52 -3.39
N ARG A 348 -23.05 -7.74 -3.36
CA ARG A 348 -22.87 -8.78 -4.37
C ARG A 348 -23.94 -8.68 -5.46
N ALA A 349 -23.70 -9.36 -6.58
CA ALA A 349 -24.63 -9.36 -7.72
C ALA A 349 -26.04 -9.90 -7.38
N ASP A 350 -26.16 -10.78 -6.37
CA ASP A 350 -27.44 -11.32 -5.89
C ASP A 350 -28.17 -10.39 -4.91
N GLY A 351 -27.60 -9.21 -4.61
CA GLY A 351 -28.13 -8.24 -3.66
C GLY A 351 -27.76 -8.52 -2.20
N SER A 352 -27.14 -9.67 -1.89
CA SER A 352 -26.61 -9.92 -0.55
C SER A 352 -25.41 -9.01 -0.28
N SER A 353 -25.20 -8.63 0.99
CA SER A 353 -24.11 -7.74 1.35
C SER A 353 -23.39 -8.14 2.63
N VAL A 354 -22.13 -7.70 2.74
CA VAL A 354 -21.36 -7.80 3.99
C VAL A 354 -20.97 -6.41 4.46
N LEU A 355 -21.38 -6.08 5.69
CA LEU A 355 -21.09 -4.78 6.32
C LEU A 355 -19.89 -4.87 7.27
N LEU A 356 -18.97 -3.91 7.10
CA LEU A 356 -17.91 -3.59 8.03
C LEU A 356 -18.18 -2.22 8.64
N GLY A 357 -18.13 -2.12 9.98
CA GLY A 357 -18.53 -0.88 10.67
C GLY A 357 -20.05 -0.74 10.73
N SER A 358 -20.56 0.47 10.56
CA SER A 358 -22.00 0.78 10.65
C SER A 358 -22.49 1.61 9.47
N LYS A 359 -23.76 1.41 9.12
CA LYS A 359 -24.52 2.35 8.29
C LYS A 359 -24.99 3.52 9.15
N ILE A 360 -25.21 4.66 8.52
CA ILE A 360 -25.77 5.85 9.17
C ILE A 360 -27.26 5.89 8.86
N ALA A 361 -28.08 5.95 9.91
CA ALA A 361 -29.53 5.97 9.76
C ALA A 361 -29.98 7.28 9.11
N GLY A 362 -30.83 7.18 8.07
CA GLY A 362 -31.33 8.34 7.33
C GLY A 362 -30.33 8.95 6.35
N ALA A 363 -29.14 8.37 6.18
CA ALA A 363 -28.13 8.91 5.27
C ALA A 363 -28.63 8.97 3.82
N GLN A 364 -28.25 10.03 3.13
CA GLN A 364 -28.57 10.20 1.72
C GLN A 364 -27.76 9.20 0.88
N VAL A 365 -28.44 8.41 0.05
CA VAL A 365 -27.78 7.47 -0.87
C VAL A 365 -27.38 8.20 -2.14
N ILE A 366 -26.10 8.16 -2.48
CA ILE A 366 -25.52 8.82 -3.66
C ILE A 366 -24.81 7.77 -4.49
N SER A 367 -25.00 7.77 -5.82
CA SER A 367 -24.28 6.89 -6.75
C SER A 367 -23.16 7.66 -7.42
N GLU A 368 -22.00 7.02 -7.63
CA GLU A 368 -20.87 7.67 -8.32
C GLU A 368 -21.16 8.06 -9.78
N ASP A 369 -22.17 7.45 -10.41
CA ASP A 369 -22.57 7.74 -11.80
C ASP A 369 -23.39 9.04 -11.96
N LEU A 370 -23.64 9.78 -10.87
CA LEU A 370 -24.38 11.03 -10.93
C LEU A 370 -23.59 12.09 -11.73
N PRO A 371 -24.21 12.76 -12.74
CA PRO A 371 -23.52 13.72 -13.60
C PRO A 371 -22.80 14.85 -12.85
N GLU A 372 -23.39 15.31 -11.74
CA GLU A 372 -22.83 16.36 -10.88
C GLU A 372 -21.48 15.98 -10.24
N LEU A 373 -21.17 14.68 -10.16
CA LEU A 373 -19.90 14.16 -9.66
C LEU A 373 -18.84 14.02 -10.76
N LEU A 374 -19.26 13.93 -12.02
CA LEU A 374 -18.39 13.79 -13.19
C LEU A 374 -17.83 15.14 -13.67
N ASP A 375 -18.57 16.22 -13.46
CA ASP A 375 -18.18 17.59 -13.84
C ASP A 375 -17.32 18.31 -12.77
N ALA A 376 -17.08 17.68 -11.61
CA ALA A 376 -16.23 18.25 -10.57
C ALA A 376 -14.74 18.15 -11.00
N PRO A 377 -14.02 19.27 -11.18
CA PRO A 377 -12.62 19.25 -11.60
C PRO A 377 -11.80 18.38 -10.63
N THR A 378 -11.08 17.43 -11.23
CA THR A 378 -10.30 16.37 -10.59
C THR A 378 -9.73 16.78 -9.24
N GLY A 379 -10.34 16.29 -8.16
CA GLY A 379 -9.80 16.38 -6.81
C GLY A 379 -10.58 17.25 -5.81
N TRP A 380 -11.63 17.96 -6.23
CA TRP A 380 -12.41 18.81 -5.33
C TRP A 380 -13.84 18.28 -5.13
N PHE A 381 -13.99 17.27 -4.26
CA PHE A 381 -15.29 16.95 -3.64
C PHE A 381 -15.63 17.97 -2.53
N GLY A 382 -15.31 19.24 -2.77
CA GLY A 382 -15.28 20.29 -1.74
C GLY A 382 -16.50 21.21 -1.69
N SER A 383 -17.44 21.14 -2.64
CA SER A 383 -18.47 22.19 -2.72
C SER A 383 -19.92 21.75 -2.92
N SER A 384 -20.22 20.49 -3.28
CA SER A 384 -21.61 20.14 -3.68
C SER A 384 -22.39 19.32 -2.64
N TYR A 385 -21.71 18.52 -1.80
CA TYR A 385 -22.37 17.62 -0.87
C TYR A 385 -21.81 17.77 0.55
N SER A 386 -22.69 18.18 1.47
CA SER A 386 -22.36 18.23 2.89
C SER A 386 -22.41 16.82 3.48
N TYR A 387 -21.32 16.39 4.13
CA TYR A 387 -21.32 15.17 4.93
C TYR A 387 -22.03 15.34 6.28
N ALA A 388 -22.57 16.54 6.56
CA ALA A 388 -23.33 16.81 7.77
C ALA A 388 -24.56 15.91 7.86
N TYR A 389 -25.15 15.86 9.06
CA TYR A 389 -26.34 15.09 9.35
C TYR A 389 -27.40 15.22 8.23
N PRO A 390 -27.95 14.10 7.73
CA PRO A 390 -27.84 12.73 8.24
C PRO A 390 -26.63 11.93 7.72
N GLY A 391 -25.68 12.56 7.01
CA GLY A 391 -24.55 11.89 6.37
C GLY A 391 -24.91 11.26 5.03
N ILE A 392 -23.94 10.58 4.42
CA ILE A 392 -24.02 10.05 3.06
C ILE A 392 -23.67 8.56 3.02
N GLN A 393 -24.41 7.81 2.21
CA GLN A 393 -24.07 6.46 1.76
C GLN A 393 -23.66 6.54 0.28
N MET A 394 -22.36 6.58 0.00
CA MET A 394 -21.84 6.62 -1.37
C MET A 394 -21.74 5.22 -1.95
N LEU A 395 -22.37 4.96 -3.10
CA LEU A 395 -22.31 3.70 -3.84
C LEU A 395 -21.27 3.82 -4.95
N LEU A 396 -20.22 3.01 -4.84
CA LEU A 396 -19.10 2.97 -5.78
C LEU A 396 -19.15 1.66 -6.58
N ASN A 397 -18.98 1.73 -7.90
CA ASN A 397 -18.94 0.55 -8.76
C ASN A 397 -17.61 -0.20 -8.56
N ALA A 398 -17.71 -1.48 -8.19
CA ALA A 398 -16.58 -2.35 -7.92
C ALA A 398 -16.07 -3.10 -9.17
N ARG A 399 -16.66 -2.87 -10.35
CA ARG A 399 -16.24 -3.56 -11.57
C ARG A 399 -14.79 -3.23 -11.89
N GLY A 400 -13.98 -4.27 -12.07
CA GLY A 400 -12.55 -4.13 -12.32
C GLY A 400 -11.76 -3.59 -11.13
N LEU A 401 -12.29 -3.72 -9.90
CA LEU A 401 -11.59 -3.39 -8.66
C LEU A 401 -10.24 -4.10 -8.60
N GLN A 402 -9.19 -3.30 -8.45
CA GLN A 402 -7.81 -3.73 -8.21
C GLN A 402 -7.38 -3.43 -6.77
N GLY A 403 -8.00 -2.46 -6.10
CA GLY A 403 -7.61 -2.14 -4.75
C GLY A 403 -8.31 -0.94 -4.15
N PHE A 404 -7.80 -0.51 -3.00
CA PHE A 404 -8.31 0.61 -2.24
C PHE A 404 -7.17 1.57 -1.96
N PHE A 405 -7.41 2.85 -2.20
CA PHE A 405 -6.60 3.91 -1.64
C PHE A 405 -7.28 4.41 -0.37
N ILE A 406 -6.56 4.42 0.75
CA ILE A 406 -7.09 4.79 2.06
C ILE A 406 -6.12 5.76 2.73
N SER A 407 -6.61 6.93 3.14
CA SER A 407 -5.91 7.78 4.10
C SER A 407 -6.59 7.69 5.46
N THR A 408 -5.77 7.75 6.51
CA THR A 408 -6.26 7.85 7.88
C THR A 408 -6.11 9.28 8.36
N ALA A 409 -7.11 9.76 9.08
CA ALA A 409 -6.97 10.95 9.89
C ALA A 409 -5.84 10.75 10.93
N ILE A 410 -5.29 11.85 11.43
CA ILE A 410 -4.25 11.85 12.49
C ILE A 410 -4.68 11.01 13.70
N THR A 411 -5.99 10.99 13.97
CA THR A 411 -6.59 10.27 15.09
C THR A 411 -6.88 8.79 14.83
N GLY A 412 -6.54 8.32 13.64
CA GLY A 412 -6.51 6.90 13.29
C GLY A 412 -7.73 6.40 12.53
N GLY A 413 -8.83 7.16 12.47
CA GLY A 413 -9.99 6.84 11.64
C GLY A 413 -9.68 6.86 10.14
N VAL A 414 -10.40 6.08 9.34
CA VAL A 414 -10.38 6.20 7.87
C VAL A 414 -11.03 7.53 7.49
N GLY A 415 -10.23 8.47 6.99
CA GLY A 415 -10.66 9.84 6.63
C GLY A 415 -10.88 10.04 5.14
N ARG A 416 -10.30 9.18 4.29
CA ARG A 416 -10.54 9.18 2.84
C ARG A 416 -10.46 7.76 2.28
N LEU A 417 -11.32 7.47 1.32
CA LEU A 417 -11.31 6.23 0.56
C LEU A 417 -11.56 6.46 -0.93
N GLN A 418 -10.82 5.74 -1.76
CA GLN A 418 -11.02 5.63 -3.21
C GLN A 418 -10.82 4.19 -3.66
N LEU A 419 -11.58 3.76 -4.66
CA LEU A 419 -11.35 2.49 -5.34
C LEU A 419 -10.35 2.68 -6.48
N ILE A 420 -9.42 1.74 -6.58
CA ILE A 420 -8.48 1.62 -7.69
C ILE A 420 -9.08 0.58 -8.63
N ARG A 421 -9.31 0.93 -9.89
CA ARG A 421 -9.91 0.04 -10.90
C ARG A 421 -9.10 0.03 -12.19
N ARG A 422 -9.25 -1.04 -12.98
CA ARG A 422 -8.63 -1.15 -14.32
C ARG A 422 -8.98 0.02 -15.25
N GLY A 423 -10.17 0.62 -15.10
CA GLY A 423 -10.63 1.78 -15.86
C GLY A 423 -10.34 3.15 -15.22
N GLY A 424 -9.56 3.20 -14.14
CA GLY A 424 -9.27 4.42 -13.39
C GLY A 424 -9.81 4.40 -11.96
N TRP A 425 -9.82 5.57 -11.33
CA TRP A 425 -10.18 5.71 -9.92
C TRP A 425 -11.68 5.89 -9.75
N SER A 426 -12.22 5.54 -8.58
CA SER A 426 -13.54 6.05 -8.18
C SER A 426 -13.44 7.51 -7.75
N VAL A 427 -14.61 8.13 -7.61
CA VAL A 427 -14.75 9.39 -6.88
C VAL A 427 -14.14 9.26 -5.47
N PRO A 428 -13.43 10.28 -4.97
CA PRO A 428 -12.97 10.32 -3.58
C PRO A 428 -14.12 10.47 -2.61
N VAL A 429 -14.12 9.61 -1.60
CA VAL A 429 -15.10 9.64 -0.52
C VAL A 429 -14.40 10.03 0.78
N GLY A 430 -14.90 11.07 1.44
CA GLY A 430 -14.29 11.67 2.63
C GLY A 430 -13.22 12.73 2.31
N TYR A 431 -12.88 13.55 3.32
CA TYR A 431 -11.89 14.63 3.25
C TYR A 431 -11.53 15.11 4.68
N ASN A 432 -10.28 15.45 5.02
CA ASN A 432 -10.05 16.53 6.00
C ASN A 432 -8.59 17.04 6.07
N TYR A 433 -8.46 18.31 6.49
CA TYR A 433 -7.25 19.03 6.90
C TYR A 433 -7.23 19.37 8.42
N GLY A 434 -8.08 18.77 9.25
CA GLY A 434 -8.24 19.13 10.67
C GLY A 434 -7.72 18.09 11.69
N GLU A 435 -7.37 18.59 12.88
CA GLU A 435 -7.00 17.81 14.08
C GLU A 435 -8.23 17.57 14.97
N GLY A 436 -8.56 16.31 15.26
CA GLY A 436 -9.62 15.98 16.24
C GLY A 436 -9.87 14.48 16.38
N PHE A 437 -10.37 14.06 17.54
CA PHE A 437 -10.54 12.64 17.92
C PHE A 437 -12.00 12.20 17.80
N THR A 438 -12.25 11.05 17.16
CA THR A 438 -13.55 10.37 17.22
C THR A 438 -13.40 8.88 17.57
N SER A 439 -14.32 8.38 18.42
CA SER A 439 -14.29 7.01 18.99
C SER A 439 -15.10 5.98 18.19
N HIS A 440 -15.89 6.41 17.21
CA HIS A 440 -16.85 5.57 16.48
C HIS A 440 -16.57 5.45 14.97
N ALA A 441 -15.37 5.78 14.51
CA ALA A 441 -14.99 5.67 13.10
C ALA A 441 -14.53 4.25 12.73
N LEU A 442 -14.60 3.89 11.45
CA LEU A 442 -13.85 2.74 10.92
C LEU A 442 -12.35 3.05 11.09
N MET A 443 -11.71 2.46 12.09
CA MET A 443 -10.33 2.81 12.47
C MET A 443 -9.30 2.17 11.54
N GLN A 444 -9.54 0.97 11.05
CA GLN A 444 -8.62 0.31 10.13
C GLN A 444 -9.31 -0.77 9.31
N LEU A 445 -9.10 -0.71 8.00
CA LEU A 445 -9.53 -1.73 7.06
C LEU A 445 -8.33 -2.61 6.67
N GLY A 446 -8.39 -3.89 7.05
CA GLY A 446 -7.42 -4.88 6.59
C GLY A 446 -8.08 -5.81 5.58
N ILE A 447 -7.83 -5.59 4.29
CA ILE A 447 -8.37 -6.43 3.22
C ILE A 447 -7.41 -7.57 2.95
N ARG A 448 -7.91 -8.81 2.85
CA ARG A 448 -7.11 -9.93 2.33
C ARG A 448 -7.36 -10.06 0.83
N GLY A 449 -6.28 -9.91 0.06
CA GLY A 449 -6.31 -9.90 -1.41
C GLY A 449 -6.81 -11.21 -2.02
N PHE A 450 -7.38 -11.06 -3.21
CA PHE A 450 -8.06 -12.09 -4.00
C PHE A 450 -7.12 -13.14 -4.59
N GLY A 451 -7.67 -14.36 -4.72
CA GLY A 451 -7.17 -15.45 -5.56
C GLY A 451 -8.27 -16.27 -6.21
N SER A 452 -9.49 -15.73 -6.35
CA SER A 452 -10.67 -16.51 -6.76
C SER A 452 -11.63 -15.78 -7.71
N ASN A 453 -11.12 -15.02 -8.69
CA ASN A 453 -11.99 -14.62 -9.79
C ASN A 453 -11.68 -15.43 -11.05
N GLN A 454 -12.20 -16.66 -11.06
CA GLN A 454 -12.29 -17.48 -12.26
C GLN A 454 -13.21 -16.83 -13.30
N LYS A 455 -14.18 -16.00 -12.86
CA LYS A 455 -15.16 -15.35 -13.72
C LYS A 455 -14.66 -14.10 -14.47
N THR A 456 -13.62 -13.39 -14.01
CA THR A 456 -13.04 -12.31 -14.85
C THR A 456 -12.41 -12.87 -16.12
N ARG A 457 -11.82 -14.08 -16.04
CA ARG A 457 -11.31 -14.79 -17.23
C ARG A 457 -12.42 -15.33 -18.12
N GLU A 458 -13.57 -15.68 -17.55
CA GLU A 458 -14.74 -16.13 -18.33
C GLU A 458 -15.44 -14.97 -19.02
N TRP A 459 -15.53 -13.79 -18.39
CA TRP A 459 -16.09 -12.59 -19.01
C TRP A 459 -15.22 -11.99 -20.12
N ASP A 460 -13.91 -12.20 -20.06
CA ASP A 460 -12.99 -11.90 -21.16
C ASP A 460 -13.06 -12.98 -22.29
N ARG A 461 -13.47 -14.21 -21.97
CA ARG A 461 -13.57 -15.34 -22.92
C ARG A 461 -14.92 -15.41 -23.65
N ASP A 462 -15.99 -14.93 -23.02
CA ASP A 462 -17.37 -15.03 -23.53
C ASP A 462 -17.82 -13.78 -24.32
N GLY A 463 -16.90 -12.89 -24.72
CA GLY A 463 -17.16 -11.89 -25.76
C GLY A 463 -18.12 -10.74 -25.36
N TYR A 464 -18.20 -10.37 -24.08
CA TYR A 464 -19.05 -9.27 -23.62
C TYR A 464 -18.53 -7.85 -23.92
N TYR A 465 -17.37 -7.75 -24.61
CA TYR A 465 -16.92 -6.51 -25.24
C TYR A 465 -17.08 -6.66 -26.77
N PRO A 466 -17.89 -5.81 -27.43
CA PRO A 466 -17.93 -5.80 -28.88
C PRO A 466 -16.55 -5.40 -29.43
N PRO A 467 -16.05 -6.07 -30.49
CA PRO A 467 -14.83 -5.66 -31.16
C PRO A 467 -15.13 -4.36 -31.92
N TYR A 468 -14.45 -3.30 -31.53
CA TYR A 468 -14.41 -2.03 -32.24
C TYR A 468 -12.94 -1.61 -32.23
N TRP A 469 -12.16 -1.66 -33.32
CA TRP A 469 -12.41 -1.88 -34.75
C TRP A 469 -11.14 -2.49 -35.36
N THR A 470 -11.28 -3.14 -36.52
CA THR A 470 -10.24 -3.23 -37.57
C THR A 470 -9.71 -1.86 -37.97
#